data_AF-A0A0P0RFV0-F1
#
_entry.id   AF-A0A0P0RFV0-F1
#
_cell.length_a   1.000
_cell.length_b   1.000
_cell.length_c   1.000
_cell.angle_alpha   90.00
_cell.angle_beta   90.00
_cell.angle_gamma   90.00
#
_symmetry.space_group_name_H-M   'P 1'
#
loop_
_entity.id
_entity.type
_entity.pdbx_description
1 polymer ?
#
loop_
_entity_poly.entity_id
_entity_poly.type
_entity_poly.pdbx_seq_one_letter_code
_entity_poly.pdbx_strand_id
1 'polypeptide(L)'
;MSQTPTVSTKDQLVARCLPFLEEVRDMTTGVEVEQWLNTKYGVDSELYKDLARLITLGVKEGWAADVEISGPKYRRARLVAPSPETFYFSITAVLMDSTGNEQNNPENAFRGDYHAHPYGEFNLVVPLNEGAALAGPSGWCYGGWTAPAPGSHHFPEAKGGAVIALFFLPSGRIAYDITPPAH
;
A
#
# COMPACT_ATOMS: atom_id res chain seq x y z
N MET A 1 -14.64 11.71 -36.53
CA MET A 1 -13.83 12.38 -35.51
C MET A 1 -13.42 11.32 -34.50
N SER A 2 -12.15 10.91 -34.50
CA SER A 2 -11.64 9.96 -33.52
C SER A 2 -11.54 10.70 -32.18
N GLN A 3 -12.35 10.31 -31.20
CA GLN A 3 -12.18 10.80 -29.83
C GLN A 3 -10.84 10.26 -29.33
N THR A 4 -9.92 11.16 -29.01
CA THR A 4 -8.69 10.81 -28.28
C THR A 4 -9.13 10.16 -26.97
N PRO A 5 -8.65 8.95 -26.61
CA PRO A 5 -9.04 8.33 -25.36
C PRO A 5 -8.60 9.24 -24.20
N THR A 6 -9.54 9.65 -23.36
CA THR A 6 -9.22 10.35 -22.12
C THR A 6 -8.47 9.38 -21.20
N VAL A 7 -7.24 9.70 -20.83
CA VAL A 7 -6.41 8.86 -19.94
C VAL A 7 -7.09 8.76 -18.58
N SER A 8 -7.38 7.53 -18.13
CA SER A 8 -8.08 7.31 -16.85
C SER A 8 -7.22 7.73 -15.66
N THR A 9 -7.83 8.00 -14.51
CA THR A 9 -7.12 8.27 -13.24
C THR A 9 -6.24 7.08 -12.81
N LYS A 10 -6.67 5.84 -13.10
CA LYS A 10 -5.86 4.64 -12.91
C LYS A 10 -4.61 4.67 -13.78
N ASP A 11 -4.74 5.00 -15.06
CA ASP A 11 -3.59 5.08 -15.98
C ASP A 11 -2.63 6.20 -15.57
N GLN A 12 -3.16 7.34 -15.10
CA GLN A 12 -2.36 8.43 -14.54
C GLN A 12 -1.58 7.98 -13.29
N LEU A 13 -2.20 7.20 -12.40
CA LEU A 13 -1.53 6.65 -11.23
C LEU A 13 -0.40 5.71 -11.64
N VAL A 14 -0.67 4.75 -12.53
CA VAL A 14 0.34 3.80 -12.99
C VAL A 14 1.51 4.52 -13.65
N ALA A 15 1.24 5.48 -14.53
CA ALA A 15 2.27 6.30 -15.16
C ALA A 15 3.10 7.08 -14.13
N ARG A 16 2.47 7.60 -13.07
CA ARG A 16 3.17 8.31 -11.99
C ARG A 16 4.08 7.40 -11.17
N CYS A 17 3.75 6.13 -11.05
CA CYS A 17 4.58 5.13 -10.37
C CYS A 17 5.84 4.75 -11.15
N LEU A 18 5.85 4.83 -12.49
CA LEU A 18 6.97 4.28 -13.29
C LEU A 18 8.34 4.91 -12.98
N PRO A 19 8.49 6.26 -12.90
CA PRO A 19 9.78 6.85 -12.53
C PRO A 19 10.21 6.50 -11.10
N PHE A 20 9.25 6.34 -10.19
CA PHE A 20 9.52 5.89 -8.82
C PHE A 20 10.04 4.45 -8.82
N LEU A 21 9.38 3.54 -9.54
CA LEU A 21 9.79 2.14 -9.67
C LEU A 21 11.17 2.01 -10.32
N GLU A 22 11.47 2.82 -11.33
CA GLU A 22 12.80 2.86 -11.94
C GLU A 22 13.89 3.19 -10.91
N GLU A 23 13.63 4.14 -10.01
CA GLU A 23 14.59 4.56 -9.00
C GLU A 23 14.80 3.50 -7.91
N VAL A 24 13.72 2.86 -7.44
CA VAL A 24 13.81 1.93 -6.31
C VAL A 24 14.12 0.49 -6.69
N ARG A 25 14.16 0.16 -8.00
CA ARG A 25 14.27 -1.23 -8.47
C ARG A 25 15.48 -2.00 -7.95
N ASP A 26 16.56 -1.30 -7.63
CA ASP A 26 17.82 -1.88 -7.16
C ASP A 26 18.02 -1.70 -5.64
N MET A 27 16.99 -1.24 -4.91
CA MET A 27 17.01 -1.04 -3.46
C MET A 27 16.43 -2.23 -2.71
N THR A 28 17.02 -2.56 -1.56
CA THR A 28 16.48 -3.56 -0.62
C THR A 28 15.67 -2.84 0.47
N THR A 29 14.40 -3.18 0.62
CA THR A 29 13.54 -2.56 1.63
C THR A 29 14.00 -2.90 3.05
N GLY A 30 13.71 -2.00 3.98
CA GLY A 30 14.14 -2.04 5.37
C GLY A 30 14.09 -0.64 5.98
N VAL A 31 14.55 -0.53 7.22
CA VAL A 31 14.45 0.72 8.01
C VAL A 31 15.19 1.88 7.34
N GLU A 32 16.37 1.65 6.76
CA GLU A 32 17.13 2.70 6.07
C GLU A 32 16.41 3.22 4.83
N VAL A 33 15.80 2.32 4.04
CA VAL A 33 15.01 2.69 2.87
C VAL A 33 13.71 3.38 3.27
N GLU A 34 13.05 2.93 4.35
CA GLU A 34 11.87 3.60 4.89
C GLU A 34 12.17 5.06 5.28
N GLN A 35 13.29 5.29 5.98
CA GLN A 35 13.74 6.64 6.34
C GLN A 35 14.07 7.48 5.11
N TRP A 36 14.75 6.90 4.12
CA TRP A 36 15.07 7.57 2.86
C TRP A 36 13.80 7.96 2.08
N LEU A 37 12.82 7.05 1.97
CA LEU A 37 11.53 7.28 1.32
C LEU A 37 10.79 8.42 2.00
N ASN A 38 10.71 8.43 3.33
CA ASN A 38 10.01 9.49 4.06
C ASN A 38 10.78 10.83 4.04
N THR A 39 12.10 10.81 3.86
CA THR A 39 12.90 12.04 3.70
C THR A 39 12.74 12.62 2.30
N LYS A 40 12.84 11.80 1.25
CA LYS A 40 12.81 12.25 -0.14
C LYS A 40 11.40 12.41 -0.69
N TYR A 41 10.54 11.45 -0.38
CA TYR A 41 9.18 11.31 -0.89
C TYR A 41 8.13 11.32 0.24
N GLY A 42 8.43 12.00 1.35
CA GLY A 42 7.48 12.20 2.45
C GLY A 42 6.23 12.97 2.05
N VAL A 43 5.36 13.23 3.02
CA VAL A 43 4.00 13.77 2.79
C VAL A 43 3.96 15.11 2.04
N ASP A 44 5.02 15.90 2.16
CA ASP A 44 5.14 17.19 1.48
C ASP A 44 5.69 17.10 0.04
N SER A 45 6.16 15.92 -0.36
CA SER A 45 6.70 15.71 -1.71
C SER A 45 5.60 15.67 -2.77
N GLU A 46 5.94 16.11 -3.98
CA GLU A 46 5.01 16.09 -5.11
C GLU A 46 4.61 14.65 -5.50
N LEU A 47 5.53 13.68 -5.38
CA LEU A 47 5.21 12.27 -5.62
C LEU A 47 4.13 11.77 -4.66
N TYR A 48 4.30 12.02 -3.36
CA TYR A 48 3.32 11.61 -2.35
C TYR A 48 1.96 12.24 -2.63
N LYS A 49 1.92 13.57 -2.81
CA LYS A 49 0.67 14.31 -3.04
C LYS A 49 -0.07 13.82 -4.28
N ASP A 50 0.63 13.57 -5.38
CA ASP A 50 0.05 13.07 -6.62
C ASP A 50 -0.55 11.67 -6.44
N LEU A 51 0.24 10.74 -5.90
CA LEU A 51 -0.20 9.35 -5.69
C LEU A 51 -1.34 9.29 -4.68
N ALA A 52 -1.24 10.02 -3.57
CA ALA A 52 -2.28 10.10 -2.54
C ALA A 52 -3.60 10.63 -3.11
N ARG A 53 -3.55 11.70 -3.90
CA ARG A 53 -4.72 12.23 -4.60
C ARG A 53 -5.34 11.21 -5.54
N LEU A 54 -4.53 10.59 -6.40
CA LEU A 54 -5.01 9.66 -7.42
C LEU A 54 -5.59 8.38 -6.81
N ILE A 55 -4.95 7.80 -5.80
CA ILE A 55 -5.45 6.58 -5.16
C ILE A 55 -6.71 6.85 -4.34
N THR A 56 -6.80 8.02 -3.69
CA THR A 56 -8.03 8.44 -3.00
C THR A 56 -9.19 8.63 -3.97
N LEU A 57 -8.95 9.21 -5.15
CA LEU A 57 -9.95 9.26 -6.22
C LEU A 57 -10.34 7.85 -6.66
N GLY A 58 -9.37 6.94 -6.80
CA GLY A 58 -9.64 5.56 -7.16
C GLY A 58 -10.50 4.79 -6.18
N VAL A 59 -10.45 5.11 -4.89
CA VAL A 59 -11.38 4.55 -3.90
C VAL A 59 -12.80 5.08 -4.16
N LYS A 60 -12.96 6.37 -4.44
CA LYS A 60 -14.26 6.99 -4.74
C LYS A 60 -14.87 6.50 -6.06
N GLU A 61 -14.03 6.28 -7.06
CA GLU A 61 -14.40 5.76 -8.38
C GLU A 61 -14.58 4.24 -8.40
N GLY A 62 -14.13 3.55 -7.34
CA GLY A 62 -14.37 2.13 -7.12
C GLY A 62 -13.34 1.18 -7.74
N TRP A 63 -12.24 1.67 -8.33
CA TRP A 63 -11.22 0.79 -8.94
C TRP A 63 -10.02 0.48 -8.03
N ALA A 64 -9.79 1.24 -6.96
CA ALA A 64 -8.61 1.07 -6.08
C ALA A 64 -8.81 0.10 -4.91
N ALA A 65 -10.01 -0.47 -4.74
CA ALA A 65 -10.35 -1.42 -3.68
C ALA A 65 -11.69 -2.10 -4.00
N ASP A 66 -11.75 -2.82 -5.12
CA ASP A 66 -12.99 -3.39 -5.68
C ASP A 66 -13.32 -4.80 -5.18
N VAL A 67 -12.32 -5.54 -4.67
CA VAL A 67 -12.50 -6.92 -4.19
C VAL A 67 -12.46 -6.98 -2.67
N GLU A 68 -13.53 -7.47 -2.04
CA GLU A 68 -13.54 -7.78 -0.60
C GLU A 68 -12.63 -8.96 -0.26
N ILE A 69 -11.81 -8.79 0.77
CA ILE A 69 -11.02 -9.85 1.39
C ILE A 69 -11.80 -10.42 2.57
N SER A 70 -12.21 -9.53 3.48
CA SER A 70 -13.04 -9.85 4.64
C SER A 70 -14.03 -8.72 4.88
N GLY A 71 -15.07 -8.70 4.05
CA GLY A 71 -16.12 -7.68 4.08
C GLY A 71 -15.70 -6.31 3.53
N PRO A 72 -16.59 -5.31 3.62
CA PRO A 72 -16.43 -4.02 2.94
C PRO A 72 -15.31 -3.13 3.51
N LYS A 73 -14.84 -3.44 4.73
CA LYS A 73 -13.79 -2.69 5.43
C LYS A 73 -12.38 -3.19 5.13
N TYR A 74 -12.25 -4.33 4.46
CA TYR A 74 -10.96 -4.88 4.05
C TYR A 74 -11.01 -5.32 2.59
N ARG A 75 -10.50 -4.47 1.71
CA ARG A 75 -10.65 -4.62 0.25
C ARG A 75 -9.31 -4.44 -0.44
N ARG A 76 -9.15 -5.08 -1.61
CA ARG A 76 -7.96 -4.96 -2.45
C ARG A 76 -8.31 -4.74 -3.91
N ALA A 77 -7.35 -4.18 -4.65
CA ALA A 77 -7.34 -4.17 -6.10
C ALA A 77 -5.91 -4.36 -6.60
N ARG A 78 -5.67 -5.41 -7.41
CA ARG A 78 -4.40 -5.52 -8.15
C ARG A 78 -4.50 -4.65 -9.39
N LEU A 79 -3.77 -3.54 -9.38
CA LEU A 79 -3.82 -2.57 -10.47
C LEU A 79 -2.99 -3.03 -11.66
N VAL A 80 -1.79 -3.56 -11.38
CA VAL A 80 -0.82 -4.04 -12.38
C VAL A 80 -0.13 -5.30 -11.86
N ALA A 81 -0.10 -6.35 -12.69
CA ALA A 81 0.72 -7.54 -12.46
C ALA A 81 2.20 -7.23 -12.77
N PRO A 82 3.17 -7.94 -12.16
CA PRO A 82 4.58 -7.66 -12.43
C PRO A 82 4.92 -7.92 -13.91
N SER A 83 5.55 -6.95 -14.56
CA SER A 83 5.95 -7.03 -15.97
C SER A 83 7.26 -6.26 -16.23
N PRO A 84 7.91 -6.41 -17.40
CA PRO A 84 9.10 -5.63 -17.74
C PRO A 84 8.90 -4.11 -17.63
N GLU A 85 7.71 -3.60 -17.98
CA GLU A 85 7.37 -2.18 -17.93
C GLU A 85 7.37 -1.61 -16.51
N THR A 86 7.03 -2.45 -15.51
CA THR A 86 7.07 -2.08 -14.09
C THR A 86 8.34 -2.55 -13.39
N PHE A 87 9.39 -2.89 -14.13
CA PHE A 87 10.62 -3.48 -13.59
C PHE A 87 10.34 -4.71 -12.70
N TYR A 88 9.32 -5.49 -13.09
CA TYR A 88 8.80 -6.67 -12.39
C TYR A 88 8.20 -6.40 -11.00
N PHE A 89 7.81 -5.17 -10.69
CA PHE A 89 6.97 -4.86 -9.53
C PHE A 89 5.49 -5.04 -9.86
N SER A 90 4.71 -5.63 -8.95
CA SER A 90 3.25 -5.48 -9.01
C SER A 90 2.83 -4.20 -8.32
N ILE A 91 1.73 -3.58 -8.77
CA ILE A 91 1.09 -2.43 -8.10
C ILE A 91 -0.25 -2.90 -7.56
N THR A 92 -0.44 -2.86 -6.25
CA THR A 92 -1.67 -3.29 -5.60
C THR A 92 -2.10 -2.26 -4.56
N ALA A 93 -3.39 -2.03 -4.45
CA ALA A 93 -3.98 -1.15 -3.47
C ALA A 93 -4.83 -1.95 -2.48
N VAL A 94 -4.78 -1.59 -1.20
CA VAL A 94 -5.55 -2.24 -0.13
C VAL A 94 -6.15 -1.18 0.80
N LEU A 95 -7.47 -1.22 0.91
CA LEU A 95 -8.22 -0.42 1.87
C LEU A 95 -8.41 -1.22 3.16
N MET A 96 -8.05 -0.60 4.28
CA MET A 96 -8.34 -1.11 5.63
C MET A 96 -9.05 -0.01 6.42
N ASP A 97 -10.24 -0.32 6.94
CA ASP A 97 -11.04 0.58 7.75
C ASP A 97 -11.31 0.00 9.14
N SER A 98 -10.74 0.64 10.16
CA SER A 98 -10.89 0.25 11.57
C SER A 98 -12.17 0.76 12.23
N THR A 99 -13.00 1.53 11.52
CA THR A 99 -14.26 2.05 12.05
C THR A 99 -15.18 0.90 12.45
N GLY A 100 -15.65 0.87 13.70
CA GLY A 100 -16.51 -0.21 14.20
C GLY A 100 -15.85 -1.60 14.16
N ASN A 101 -14.54 -1.65 14.38
CA ASN A 101 -13.81 -2.90 14.59
C ASN A 101 -14.27 -3.59 15.90
N GLU A 102 -14.44 -4.91 15.84
CA GLU A 102 -14.88 -5.75 16.97
C GLU A 102 -13.84 -6.83 17.33
N GLN A 103 -12.66 -6.82 16.69
CA GLN A 103 -11.61 -7.81 16.92
C GLN A 103 -10.93 -7.68 18.29
N ASN A 104 -11.14 -6.56 19.00
CA ASN A 104 -10.58 -6.29 20.34
C ASN A 104 -9.05 -6.38 20.42
N ASN A 105 -8.33 -6.05 19.34
CA ASN A 105 -6.87 -5.93 19.36
C ASN A 105 -6.42 -4.67 20.13
N PRO A 106 -5.15 -4.61 20.58
CA PRO A 106 -4.58 -3.39 21.15
C PRO A 106 -4.82 -2.15 20.28
N GLU A 107 -5.04 -1.00 20.92
CA GLU A 107 -5.36 0.28 20.25
C GLU A 107 -6.57 0.24 19.31
N ASN A 108 -7.46 -0.75 19.48
CA ASN A 108 -8.60 -1.03 18.60
C ASN A 108 -8.19 -1.27 17.13
N ALA A 109 -6.98 -1.77 16.90
CA ALA A 109 -6.46 -2.00 15.57
C ALA A 109 -7.26 -3.07 14.81
N PHE A 110 -7.67 -2.75 13.59
CA PHE A 110 -8.21 -3.72 12.64
C PHE A 110 -7.06 -4.51 12.01
N ARG A 111 -7.08 -5.81 12.21
CA ARG A 111 -6.05 -6.78 11.81
C ARG A 111 -6.52 -7.56 10.58
N GLY A 112 -5.72 -7.53 9.52
CA GLY A 112 -5.92 -8.32 8.31
C GLY A 112 -5.25 -9.69 8.37
N ASP A 113 -5.00 -10.29 7.20
CA ASP A 113 -4.48 -11.66 7.10
C ASP A 113 -2.96 -11.71 7.31
N TYR A 114 -2.49 -12.69 8.09
CA TYR A 114 -1.06 -12.91 8.33
C TYR A 114 -0.34 -13.30 7.03
N HIS A 115 0.81 -12.69 6.77
CA HIS A 115 1.60 -12.98 5.59
C HIS A 115 3.08 -12.60 5.74
N ALA A 116 3.90 -13.11 4.82
CA ALA A 116 5.32 -12.76 4.67
C ALA A 116 5.58 -12.03 3.36
N HIS A 117 6.68 -11.28 3.36
CA HIS A 117 7.22 -10.53 2.24
C HIS A 117 8.52 -11.18 1.74
N PRO A 118 8.48 -12.18 0.83
CA PRO A 118 9.68 -12.89 0.39
C PRO A 118 10.78 -11.97 -0.16
N TYR A 119 10.39 -10.88 -0.83
CA TYR A 119 11.28 -9.91 -1.46
C TYR A 119 11.14 -8.49 -0.91
N GLY A 120 10.41 -8.31 0.19
CA GLY A 120 10.12 -7.01 0.76
C GLY A 120 8.96 -6.28 0.08
N GLU A 121 8.62 -5.11 0.61
CA GLU A 121 7.50 -4.28 0.15
C GLU A 121 7.87 -2.79 0.26
N PHE A 122 7.60 -2.00 -0.79
CA PHE A 122 7.51 -0.55 -0.68
C PHE A 122 6.03 -0.19 -0.56
N ASN A 123 5.63 0.54 0.47
CA ASN A 123 4.21 0.76 0.74
C ASN A 123 3.92 2.23 1.04
N LEU A 124 3.20 2.89 0.14
CA LEU A 124 2.69 4.23 0.34
C LEU A 124 1.41 4.15 1.18
N VAL A 125 1.42 4.78 2.35
CA VAL A 125 0.27 4.84 3.26
C VAL A 125 -0.44 6.18 3.09
N VAL A 126 -1.74 6.14 2.80
CA VAL A 126 -2.58 7.34 2.63
C VAL A 126 -3.78 7.27 3.57
N PRO A 127 -3.82 8.09 4.63
CA PRO A 127 -4.99 8.21 5.49
C PRO A 127 -6.19 8.78 4.73
N LEU A 128 -7.36 8.17 4.88
CA LEU A 128 -8.64 8.67 4.35
C LEU A 128 -9.44 9.43 5.41
N ASN A 129 -9.09 9.26 6.69
CA ASN A 129 -9.65 9.96 7.82
C ASN A 129 -8.52 10.58 8.67
N GLU A 130 -8.83 11.67 9.37
CA GLU A 130 -7.93 12.25 10.35
C GLU A 130 -7.64 11.23 11.47
N GLY A 131 -6.35 11.05 11.79
CA GLY A 131 -5.91 10.08 12.80
C GLY A 131 -5.77 8.64 12.31
N ALA A 132 -6.15 8.34 11.06
CA ALA A 132 -5.99 6.99 10.51
C ALA A 132 -4.50 6.68 10.25
N ALA A 133 -4.09 5.46 10.60
CA ALA A 133 -2.71 5.01 10.46
C ALA A 133 -2.62 3.52 10.12
N LEU A 134 -1.52 3.14 9.48
CA LEU A 134 -1.14 1.75 9.22
C LEU A 134 0.09 1.39 10.06
N ALA A 135 0.11 0.21 10.66
CA ALA A 135 1.28 -0.30 11.36
C ALA A 135 2.38 -0.66 10.34
N GLY A 136 3.60 -0.19 10.58
CA GLY A 136 4.78 -0.49 9.79
C GLY A 136 5.98 -0.91 10.65
N PRO A 137 7.12 -1.25 10.01
CA PRO A 137 8.35 -1.65 10.70
C PRO A 137 8.85 -0.63 11.73
N SER A 138 8.66 0.67 11.48
CA SER A 138 9.06 1.75 12.39
C SER A 138 7.90 2.30 13.26
N GLY A 139 6.80 1.56 13.40
CA GLY A 139 5.62 1.95 14.17
C GLY A 139 4.45 2.43 13.32
N TRP A 140 3.55 3.21 13.91
CA TRP A 140 2.35 3.71 13.23
C TRP A 140 2.68 4.79 12.19
N CYS A 141 2.34 4.55 10.94
CA CYS A 141 2.49 5.47 9.82
C CYS A 141 1.17 6.23 9.58
N TYR A 142 1.16 7.54 9.83
CA TYR A 142 0.01 8.45 9.64
C TYR A 142 0.02 9.14 8.27
N GLY A 143 0.66 8.52 7.28
CA GLY A 143 0.96 9.12 5.98
C GLY A 143 2.45 9.07 5.67
N GLY A 144 2.79 8.71 4.44
CA GLY A 144 4.16 8.54 3.97
C GLY A 144 4.40 7.11 3.51
N TRP A 145 5.52 6.53 3.94
CA TRP A 145 5.96 5.22 3.48
C TRP A 145 6.26 4.27 4.63
N THR A 146 5.97 2.99 4.43
CA THR A 146 6.57 1.88 5.17
C THR A 146 7.37 1.00 4.20
N ALA A 147 8.41 0.33 4.68
CA ALA A 147 9.24 -0.55 3.86
C ALA A 147 9.58 -1.88 4.56
N PRO A 148 8.62 -2.81 4.72
CA PRO A 148 8.89 -4.15 5.24
C PRO A 148 10.04 -4.83 4.50
N ALA A 149 11.02 -5.33 5.26
CA ALA A 149 12.22 -5.95 4.70
C ALA A 149 11.93 -7.34 4.09
N PRO A 150 12.77 -7.85 3.17
CA PRO A 150 12.67 -9.21 2.69
C PRO A 150 12.72 -10.24 3.83
N GLY A 151 11.86 -11.25 3.75
CA GLY A 151 11.72 -12.29 4.77
C GLY A 151 10.93 -11.86 6.02
N SER A 152 10.53 -10.59 6.14
CA SER A 152 9.65 -10.15 7.22
C SER A 152 8.24 -10.71 7.07
N HIS A 153 7.51 -10.78 8.18
CA HIS A 153 6.15 -11.26 8.24
C HIS A 153 5.36 -10.56 9.34
N HIS A 154 4.07 -10.33 9.10
CA HIS A 154 3.23 -9.63 10.05
C HIS A 154 1.75 -9.86 9.77
N PHE A 155 0.92 -9.46 10.73
CA PHE A 155 -0.43 -9.05 10.42
C PHE A 155 -0.41 -7.58 9.98
N PRO A 156 -1.05 -7.20 8.87
CA PRO A 156 -1.28 -5.80 8.58
C PRO A 156 -2.32 -5.27 9.57
N GLU A 157 -2.07 -4.09 10.13
CA GLU A 157 -2.96 -3.48 11.11
C GLU A 157 -3.22 -2.01 10.78
N ALA A 158 -4.48 -1.59 10.86
CA ALA A 158 -4.90 -0.20 10.70
C ALA A 158 -5.69 0.28 11.93
N LYS A 159 -5.55 1.55 12.30
CA LYS A 159 -6.32 2.18 13.40
C LYS A 159 -6.76 3.58 13.05
N GLY A 160 -7.69 4.14 13.83
CA GLY A 160 -8.08 5.56 13.74
C GLY A 160 -8.93 5.93 12.51
N GLY A 161 -9.55 4.96 11.85
CA GLY A 161 -10.36 5.13 10.65
C GLY A 161 -9.83 4.30 9.47
N ALA A 162 -10.00 4.83 8.26
CA ALA A 162 -9.63 4.17 7.02
C ALA A 162 -8.29 4.68 6.45
N VAL A 163 -7.50 3.74 5.94
CA VAL A 163 -6.30 3.98 5.13
C VAL A 163 -6.44 3.27 3.78
N ILE A 164 -5.85 3.86 2.74
CA ILE A 164 -5.57 3.17 1.48
C ILE A 164 -4.05 3.03 1.35
N ALA A 165 -3.59 1.80 1.36
CA ALA A 165 -2.20 1.44 1.13
C ALA A 165 -2.00 1.17 -0.37
N LEU A 166 -0.99 1.78 -0.99
CA LEU A 166 -0.56 1.49 -2.36
C LEU A 166 0.85 0.90 -2.30
N PHE A 167 0.95 -0.40 -2.51
CA PHE A 167 2.22 -1.10 -2.36
C PHE A 167 2.75 -1.71 -3.65
N PHE A 168 4.08 -1.80 -3.66
CA PHE A 168 4.90 -2.24 -4.76
C PHE A 168 5.71 -3.45 -4.29
N LEU A 169 5.42 -4.61 -4.89
CA LEU A 169 6.04 -5.88 -4.51
C LEU A 169 6.96 -6.36 -5.63
N PRO A 170 8.26 -6.58 -5.36
CA PRO A 170 9.13 -7.26 -6.30
C PRO A 170 8.54 -8.64 -6.66
N SER A 171 8.48 -8.93 -7.97
CA SER A 171 7.85 -10.14 -8.53
C SER A 171 6.38 -10.36 -8.11
N GLY A 172 5.71 -9.36 -7.54
CA GLY A 172 4.33 -9.45 -7.07
C GLY A 172 4.08 -10.47 -5.95
N ARG A 173 5.11 -10.81 -5.17
CA ARG A 173 5.05 -11.93 -4.21
C ARG A 173 4.67 -11.48 -2.80
N ILE A 174 3.61 -12.10 -2.28
CA ILE A 174 3.28 -12.22 -0.86
C ILE A 174 3.11 -13.73 -0.58
N ALA A 175 3.55 -14.20 0.59
CA ALA A 175 3.37 -15.58 1.01
C ALA A 175 2.34 -15.67 2.16
N TYR A 176 1.24 -16.38 1.90
CA TYR A 176 0.18 -16.64 2.89
C TYR A 176 0.27 -18.05 3.50
N ASP A 177 1.03 -18.97 2.91
CA ASP A 177 1.28 -20.31 3.44
C ASP A 177 2.39 -20.27 4.49
N ILE A 178 2.10 -19.57 5.60
CA ILE A 178 2.96 -19.44 6.76
C ILE A 178 2.10 -19.43 8.03
N THR A 179 2.64 -19.91 9.13
CA THR A 179 1.94 -19.96 10.41
C THR A 179 2.32 -18.75 11.27
N PRO A 180 1.35 -18.00 11.83
CA PRO A 180 1.66 -16.94 12.80
C PRO A 180 2.37 -17.51 14.04
N PRO A 181 3.22 -16.72 14.72
CA PRO A 181 3.85 -17.15 15.97
C PRO A 181 2.77 -17.57 16.97
N ALA A 182 3.00 -18.68 17.68
CA ALA A 182 2.17 -19.01 18.83
C ALA A 182 2.35 -17.92 19.89
N HIS A 183 1.22 -17.35 20.34
CA HIS A 183 1.19 -16.40 21.46
C HIS A 183 1.40 -17.11 22.80
#